data_AF-A0A176Z3V3-F1
#
_entry.id   AF-A0A176Z3V3-F1
#
_cell.length_a   1.000
_cell.length_b   1.000
_cell.length_c   1.000
_cell.angle_alpha   90.00
_cell.angle_beta   90.00
_cell.angle_gamma   90.00
#
_symmetry.space_group_name_H-M   'P 1'
#
loop_
_entity.id
_entity.type
_entity.pdbx_description
1 polymer ?
#
loop_
_entity_poly.entity_id
_entity_poly.type
_entity_poly.pdbx_seq_one_letter_code
_entity_poly.pdbx_strand_id
1 'polypeptide(L)'
;MTTATFKLSSPLKTHDGVVNELNLRTPKARLIVKHGDPFTIRPVKNDKGETESHEYVYDNKSMLQFAADMTGVDDLILSDLSVSDFMRLRGAITNIILELVPDKNPSEQPGI
;
A
#
# COMPACT_ATOMS: atom_id res chain seq x y z
N MET A 1 -15.14 -10.05 5.63
CA MET A 1 -14.29 -9.01 5.02
C MET A 1 -12.93 -9.10 5.68
N THR A 2 -11.85 -9.23 4.92
CA THR A 2 -10.50 -9.25 5.50
C THR A 2 -10.09 -7.82 5.79
N THR A 3 -9.91 -7.49 7.06
CA THR A 3 -9.42 -6.20 7.54
C THR A 3 -8.02 -6.39 8.10
N ALA A 4 -7.06 -5.63 7.58
CA ALA A 4 -5.71 -5.58 8.13
C ALA A 4 -5.55 -4.29 8.96
N THR A 5 -4.94 -4.39 10.14
CA THR A 5 -4.67 -3.23 10.98
C THR A 5 -3.27 -2.70 10.71
N PHE A 6 -3.16 -1.42 10.36
CA PHE A 6 -1.90 -0.72 10.11
C PHE A 6 -1.60 0.25 11.25
N LYS A 7 -0.51 0.02 11.99
CA LYS A 7 -0.10 0.89 13.10
C LYS A 7 0.72 2.08 12.62
N LEU A 8 0.30 3.27 13.03
CA LEU A 8 0.99 4.52 12.76
C LEU A 8 2.17 4.71 13.71
N SER A 9 3.23 5.34 13.22
CA SER A 9 4.38 5.71 14.07
C SER A 9 4.09 6.92 14.95
N SER A 10 3.12 7.75 14.55
CA SER A 10 2.65 8.93 15.27
C SER A 10 1.12 9.03 15.15
N PRO A 11 0.44 9.61 16.15
CA PRO A 11 -1.02 9.76 16.09
C PRO A 11 -1.45 10.66 14.92
N LEU A 12 -2.52 10.27 14.23
CA LEU A 12 -3.13 11.05 13.16
C LEU A 12 -4.43 11.67 13.66
N LYS A 13 -4.60 12.97 13.44
CA LYS A 13 -5.83 13.68 13.80
C LYS A 13 -6.83 13.58 12.64
N THR A 14 -7.97 12.97 12.89
CA THR A 14 -9.09 12.84 11.95
C THR A 14 -10.27 13.71 12.40
N HIS A 15 -11.35 13.73 11.60
CA HIS A 15 -12.60 14.38 12.00
C HIS A 15 -13.24 13.74 13.24
N ASP A 16 -13.01 12.44 13.47
CA ASP A 16 -13.62 11.66 14.56
C ASP A 16 -12.72 11.58 15.81
N GLY A 17 -11.55 12.22 15.79
CA GLY A 17 -10.62 12.24 16.92
C GLY A 17 -9.19 11.88 16.50
N VAL A 18 -8.41 11.38 17.44
CA VAL A 18 -7.02 11.00 17.20
C VAL A 18 -6.95 9.48 17.06
N VAL A 19 -6.37 8.99 15.96
CA VAL A 19 -6.17 7.56 15.70
C VAL A 19 -4.68 7.21 15.72
N ASN A 20 -4.37 6.00 16.20
CA ASN A 20 -3.00 5.45 16.18
C ASN A 20 -2.87 4.29 15.20
N GLU A 21 -3.97 3.90 14.57
CA GLU A 21 -4.04 2.79 13.63
C GLU A 21 -5.10 3.05 12.56
N LEU A 22 -4.87 2.48 11.39
CA LEU A 22 -5.77 2.51 10.25
C LEU A 22 -6.26 1.10 9.96
N ASN A 23 -7.56 0.93 9.73
CA ASN A 23 -8.13 -0.35 9.35
C ASN A 23 -8.23 -0.42 7.83
N LEU A 24 -7.39 -1.24 7.21
CA LEU A 24 -7.35 -1.45 5.77
C LEU A 24 -8.36 -2.50 5.36
N ARG A 25 -9.38 -2.08 4.62
CA ARG A 25 -10.37 -2.96 3.98
C ARG A 25 -9.89 -3.34 2.58
N THR A 26 -10.29 -4.50 2.07
CA THR A 26 -10.01 -4.89 0.68
C THR A 26 -10.57 -3.84 -0.30
N PRO A 27 -9.72 -3.28 -1.20
CA PRO A 27 -10.18 -2.32 -2.19
C PRO A 27 -11.15 -2.96 -3.18
N LYS A 28 -12.06 -2.15 -3.75
CA LYS A 28 -12.97 -2.60 -4.80
C LYS A 28 -12.42 -2.23 -6.17
N ALA A 29 -12.72 -3.05 -7.18
CA ALA A 29 -12.30 -2.82 -8.57
C ALA A 29 -12.68 -1.43 -9.11
N ARG A 30 -13.74 -0.80 -8.57
CA ARG A 30 -14.14 0.58 -8.88
C ARG A 30 -12.99 1.60 -8.74
N LEU A 31 -12.05 1.36 -7.83
CA LEU A 31 -10.92 2.27 -7.60
C LEU A 31 -9.97 2.28 -8.80
N ILE A 32 -9.64 1.10 -9.35
CA ILE A 32 -8.84 0.98 -10.57
C ILE A 32 -9.55 1.67 -11.73
N VAL A 33 -10.85 1.44 -11.90
CA VAL A 33 -11.63 2.06 -12.99
C VAL A 33 -11.65 3.59 -12.90
N LYS A 34 -11.78 4.14 -11.67
CA LYS A 34 -11.94 5.59 -11.47
C LYS A 34 -10.61 6.35 -11.41
N HIS A 35 -9.59 5.73 -10.82
CA HIS A 35 -8.34 6.41 -10.48
C HIS A 35 -7.13 5.85 -11.25
N GLY A 36 -7.26 4.70 -11.92
CA GLY A 36 -6.15 3.99 -12.53
C GLY A 36 -5.43 3.09 -11.53
N ASP A 37 -4.38 2.42 -12.00
CA ASP A 37 -3.55 1.56 -11.18
C ASP A 37 -2.68 2.38 -10.21
N PRO A 38 -2.65 2.05 -8.90
CA PRO A 38 -1.86 2.79 -7.92
C PRO A 38 -0.36 2.46 -8.00
N PHE A 39 0.03 1.43 -8.74
CA PHE A 39 1.40 1.08 -9.06
C PHE A 39 1.47 0.23 -10.33
N THR A 40 2.66 0.20 -10.92
CA THR A 40 3.02 -0.74 -11.99
C THR A 40 4.27 -1.52 -11.59
N ILE A 41 4.36 -2.77 -12.02
CA ILE A 41 5.55 -3.61 -11.78
C ILE A 41 6.36 -3.62 -13.07
N ARG A 42 7.63 -3.22 -12.99
CA ARG A 42 8.54 -3.17 -14.14
C ARG A 42 9.71 -4.14 -13.94
N PRO A 43 10.04 -4.99 -14.92
CA PRO A 43 11.24 -5.81 -14.84
C PRO A 43 12.49 -4.92 -14.97
N VAL A 44 13.43 -5.09 -14.05
CA VAL A 44 14.76 -4.50 -14.12
C VAL A 44 15.67 -5.53 -14.76
N LYS A 45 16.34 -5.14 -15.85
CA LYS A 45 17.19 -6.04 -16.63
C LYS A 45 18.67 -5.85 -16.27
N ASN A 46 19.40 -6.96 -16.21
CA ASN A 46 20.86 -6.94 -16.10
C ASN A 46 21.51 -6.58 -17.45
N ASP A 47 22.85 -6.49 -17.48
CA ASP A 47 23.62 -6.18 -18.68
C ASP A 47 23.45 -7.19 -19.84
N LYS A 48 22.92 -8.39 -19.55
CA LYS A 48 22.60 -9.43 -20.54
C LYS A 48 21.18 -9.32 -21.09
N GLY A 49 20.40 -8.36 -20.60
CA GLY A 49 18.99 -8.16 -20.98
C GLY A 49 18.01 -9.12 -20.29
N GLU A 50 18.47 -9.91 -19.32
CA GLU A 50 17.66 -10.83 -18.51
C GLU A 50 17.04 -10.08 -17.33
N THR A 51 15.83 -10.44 -16.91
CA THR A 51 15.19 -9.86 -15.72
C THR A 51 15.94 -10.30 -14.46
N GLU A 52 16.54 -9.35 -13.75
CA GLU A 52 17.24 -9.57 -12.48
C GLU A 52 16.34 -9.29 -11.28
N SER A 53 15.47 -8.29 -11.38
CA SER A 53 14.54 -7.93 -10.31
C SER A 53 13.29 -7.24 -10.85
N HIS A 54 12.35 -6.91 -9.96
CA HIS A 54 11.16 -6.15 -10.29
C HIS A 54 11.13 -4.86 -9.46
N GLU A 55 10.86 -3.74 -10.12
CA GLU A 55 10.65 -2.44 -9.49
C GLU A 55 9.16 -2.10 -9.44
N TYR A 56 8.70 -1.61 -8.29
CA TYR A 56 7.37 -1.04 -8.14
C TYR A 56 7.41 0.46 -8.42
N VAL A 57 6.78 0.89 -9.50
CA VAL A 57 6.62 2.31 -9.84
C VAL A 57 5.24 2.76 -9.38
N TYR A 58 5.22 3.59 -8.34
CA TYR A 58 3.99 4.02 -7.67
C TYR A 58 3.44 5.32 -8.24
N ASP A 59 2.13 5.35 -8.46
CA ASP A 59 1.38 6.60 -8.61
C ASP A 59 0.84 7.01 -7.23
N ASN A 60 1.54 7.93 -6.57
CA ASN A 60 1.17 8.36 -5.22
C ASN A 60 -0.22 9.03 -5.16
N LYS A 61 -0.69 9.65 -6.26
CA LYS A 61 -2.02 10.28 -6.29
C LYS A 61 -3.09 9.20 -6.24
N SER A 62 -2.98 8.19 -7.10
CA SER A 62 -3.90 7.05 -7.12
C SER A 62 -3.79 6.25 -5.83
N MET A 63 -2.57 6.01 -5.32
CA MET A 63 -2.34 5.34 -4.05
C MET A 63 -3.03 6.02 -2.87
N LEU A 64 -3.04 7.35 -2.81
CA LEU A 64 -3.72 8.10 -1.75
C LEU A 64 -5.25 7.89 -1.80
N GLN A 65 -5.84 7.82 -3.01
CA GLN A 65 -7.26 7.53 -3.18
C GLN A 65 -7.61 6.10 -2.74
N PHE A 66 -6.72 5.14 -3.01
CA PHE A 66 -6.86 3.78 -2.49
C PHE A 66 -6.78 3.77 -0.96
N ALA A 67 -5.82 4.47 -0.37
CA ALA A 67 -5.69 4.57 1.08
C ALA A 67 -6.96 5.17 1.71
N ALA A 68 -7.53 6.22 1.11
CA ALA A 68 -8.75 6.84 1.60
C ALA A 68 -9.95 5.89 1.58
N ASP A 69 -10.21 5.21 0.45
CA ASP A 69 -11.34 4.27 0.33
C ASP A 69 -11.16 3.03 1.24
N MET A 70 -9.93 2.53 1.37
CA MET A 70 -9.62 1.35 2.20
C MET A 70 -9.72 1.64 3.70
N THR A 71 -9.35 2.85 4.13
CA THR A 71 -9.33 3.23 5.57
C THR A 71 -10.59 3.94 6.02
N GLY A 72 -11.31 4.58 5.09
CA GLY A 72 -12.41 5.51 5.39
C GLY A 72 -11.93 6.87 5.90
N VAL A 73 -10.62 7.15 5.89
CA VAL A 73 -10.06 8.44 6.26
C VAL A 73 -9.92 9.31 5.01
N ASP A 74 -10.23 10.60 5.12
CA ASP A 74 -10.14 11.56 4.03
C ASP A 74 -8.70 11.70 3.48
N ASP A 75 -8.55 11.95 2.18
CA ASP A 75 -7.25 12.04 1.53
C ASP A 75 -6.45 13.27 1.98
N LEU A 76 -7.11 14.36 2.35
CA LEU A 76 -6.48 15.53 2.95
C LEU A 76 -5.85 15.17 4.30
N ILE A 77 -6.57 14.41 5.14
CA ILE A 77 -6.05 13.95 6.43
C ILE A 77 -4.89 12.96 6.23
N LEU A 78 -5.02 12.03 5.29
CA LEU A 78 -3.95 11.07 4.98
C LEU A 78 -2.68 11.73 4.42
N SER A 79 -2.79 12.94 3.85
CA SER A 79 -1.65 13.73 3.40
C SER A 79 -0.79 14.28 4.54
N ASP A 80 -1.31 14.30 5.78
CA ASP A 80 -0.58 14.71 6.98
C ASP A 80 0.24 13.57 7.61
N LEU A 81 0.19 12.36 7.03
CA LEU A 81 1.03 11.25 7.48
C LEU A 81 2.51 11.59 7.35
N SER A 82 3.33 11.09 8.27
CA SER A 82 4.77 11.12 8.09
C SER A 82 5.15 10.39 6.80
N VAL A 83 6.20 10.84 6.11
CA VAL A 83 6.67 10.18 4.88
C VAL A 83 6.93 8.69 5.12
N SER A 84 7.51 8.34 6.28
CA SER A 84 7.74 6.96 6.69
C SER A 84 6.44 6.15 6.85
N ASP A 85 5.40 6.73 7.47
CA ASP A 85 4.08 6.09 7.58
C ASP A 85 3.44 5.91 6.21
N PHE A 86 3.51 6.93 5.34
CA PHE A 86 2.95 6.86 3.99
C PHE A 86 3.64 5.78 3.14
N MET A 87 4.98 5.70 3.18
CA MET A 87 5.74 4.66 2.46
C MET A 87 5.38 3.24 2.94
N ARG A 88 5.22 3.04 4.26
CA ARG A 88 4.81 1.74 4.83
C ARG A 88 3.37 1.41 4.49
N LEU A 89 2.47 2.39 4.56
CA LEU A 89 1.05 2.24 4.21
C LEU A 89 0.90 1.82 2.75
N ARG A 90 1.65 2.46 1.85
CA ARG A 90 1.72 2.09 0.43
C ARG A 90 2.13 0.63 0.23
N GLY A 91 3.15 0.17 0.94
CA GLY A 91 3.57 -1.24 0.92
C GLY A 91 2.47 -2.18 1.41
N ALA A 92 1.79 -1.83 2.50
CA ALA A 92 0.68 -2.62 3.04
C ALA A 92 -0.51 -2.72 2.06
N ILE A 93 -0.88 -1.62 1.41
CA ILE A 93 -1.93 -1.59 0.40
C ILE A 93 -1.54 -2.45 -0.81
N THR A 94 -0.29 -2.36 -1.26
CA THR A 94 0.24 -3.15 -2.38
C THR A 94 0.14 -4.64 -2.09
N ASN A 95 0.54 -5.06 -0.88
CA ASN A 95 0.43 -6.46 -0.46
C ASN A 95 -1.03 -6.94 -0.45
N ILE A 96 -1.97 -6.10 -0.03
CA ILE A 96 -3.40 -6.43 -0.06
C ILE A 96 -3.91 -6.57 -1.50
N ILE A 97 -3.53 -5.67 -2.40
CA ILE A 97 -3.96 -5.69 -3.81
C ILE A 97 -3.44 -6.93 -4.54
N LEU A 98 -2.19 -7.28 -4.30
CA LEU A 98 -1.54 -8.45 -4.92
C LEU A 98 -1.85 -9.76 -4.17
N GLU A 99 -2.68 -9.71 -3.13
CA GLU A 99 -2.99 -10.83 -2.24
C GLU A 99 -1.71 -11.52 -1.69
N LEU A 100 -0.64 -10.74 -1.50
CA LEU A 100 0.57 -11.19 -0.85
C LEU A 100 0.26 -11.38 0.63
N VAL A 101 -0.02 -12.63 1.00
CA VAL A 101 -0.08 -13.03 2.40
C VAL A 101 1.33 -12.83 2.96
N PRO A 102 1.54 -12.03 4.03
CA PRO A 102 2.83 -12.03 4.70
C PRO A 102 3.07 -13.44 5.20
N ASP A 103 4.04 -14.12 4.58
CA ASP A 103 4.42 -15.47 4.99
C ASP A 103 4.68 -15.45 6.48
N LYS A 104 3.93 -16.26 7.23
CA LYS A 104 4.12 -16.40 8.68
C LYS A 104 5.46 -17.05 9.04
N ASN A 105 6.27 -17.45 8.05
CA ASN A 105 7.60 -18.04 8.23
C ASN A 105 8.65 -17.32 7.36
N PRO A 106 9.55 -16.51 7.95
CA PRO A 106 10.66 -15.89 7.23
C PRO A 106 11.80 -16.86 6.87
N SER A 107 11.57 -18.17 6.89
CA SER A 107 12.62 -19.20 6.72
C SER A 107 12.67 -19.87 5.35
N GLU A 108 11.81 -19.48 4.41
CA GLU A 108 11.95 -19.91 3.02
C GLU A 108 12.19 -18.68 2.15
N GLN A 109 13.47 -18.45 1.83
CA GLN A 109 13.81 -17.62 0.67
C GLN A 109 13.13 -18.26 -0.55
N PRO A 110 12.42 -17.51 -1.40
CA PRO A 110 12.05 -17.99 -2.71
C PRO A 110 13.37 -18.32 -3.41
N GLY A 111 13.62 -19.61 -3.62
CA GLY A 111 14.82 -20.10 -4.26
C GLY A 111 15.00 -19.41 -5.61
N ILE A 112 16.19 -18.84 -5.81
CA ILE A 112 16.74 -18.53 -7.13
C ILE A 112 17.24 -19.84 -7.71
#